data_AF-A0A5B7K233-F1
#
_entry.id   AF-A0A5B7K233-F1
#
_cell.length_a   1.000
_cell.length_b   1.000
_cell.length_c   1.000
_cell.angle_alpha   90.00
_cell.angle_beta   90.00
_cell.angle_gamma   90.00
#
_symmetry.space_group_name_H-M   'P 1'
#
loop_
_entity.id
_entity.type
_entity.pdbx_description
1 polymer ?
#
loop_
_entity_poly.entity_id
_entity_poly.type
_entity_poly.pdbx_seq_one_letter_code
_entity_poly.pdbx_strand_id
1 'polypeptide(L)'
;MLVCGHAPFQEANDSETLTMIMDCKYTIPEHVSQPCKDLIARMLIRDPGKRSTLEDIARDPWLMQDPGWRTEAEVLPLVSRQHLTEEDHAHIIHRMVSGNIASMEEILE
;
A
#
# COMPACT_ATOMS: atom_id res chain seq x y z
N MET A 1 4.17 9.05 -12.11
CA MET A 1 3.72 8.45 -13.38
C MET A 1 2.35 8.94 -13.81
N LEU A 2 1.25 8.60 -13.13
CA LEU A 2 -0.11 8.96 -13.60
C LEU A 2 -0.31 10.46 -13.86
N VAL A 3 0.15 11.33 -12.95
CA VAL A 3 -0.07 12.79 -13.03
C VAL A 3 1.06 13.59 -13.69
N CYS A 4 2.19 12.94 -13.99
CA CYS A 4 3.38 13.59 -14.58
C CYS A 4 3.85 12.96 -15.91
N GLY A 5 3.38 11.76 -16.26
CA GLY A 5 3.83 11.01 -17.44
C GLY A 5 5.20 10.35 -17.32
N HIS A 6 5.96 10.57 -16.24
CA HIS A 6 7.30 10.00 -16.03
C HIS A 6 7.48 9.39 -14.64
N ALA A 7 8.58 8.64 -14.46
CA ALA A 7 9.01 8.08 -13.18
C ALA A 7 9.47 9.19 -12.21
N PRO A 8 9.28 9.02 -10.90
CA PRO A 8 9.71 10.00 -9.90
C PRO A 8 11.23 10.05 -9.71
N PHE A 9 11.95 8.99 -10.04
CA PHE A 9 13.41 8.90 -10.00
C PHE A 9 13.89 8.39 -11.36
N GLN A 10 14.55 9.25 -12.14
CA GLN A 10 15.14 8.87 -13.42
C GLN A 10 16.25 9.86 -13.77
N GLU A 11 17.48 9.39 -13.71
CA GLU A 11 18.66 10.17 -14.07
C GLU A 11 19.37 9.57 -15.29
N ALA A 12 20.50 10.17 -15.69
CA ALA A 12 21.26 9.73 -16.86
C ALA A 12 21.89 8.34 -16.69
N ASN A 13 22.15 7.91 -15.45
CA ASN A 13 22.67 6.59 -15.14
C ASN A 13 22.00 5.97 -13.90
N ASP A 14 22.13 4.64 -13.78
CA ASP A 14 21.50 3.86 -12.70
C ASP A 14 22.05 4.20 -11.31
N SER A 15 23.32 4.63 -11.21
CA SER A 15 23.94 4.99 -9.93
C SER A 15 23.37 6.29 -9.36
N GLU A 16 23.15 7.29 -10.21
CA GLU A 16 22.46 8.53 -9.85
C GLU A 16 20.99 8.26 -9.49
N THR A 17 20.31 7.43 -10.27
CA THR A 17 18.92 7.04 -10.00
C THR A 17 18.81 6.35 -8.63
N LEU A 18 19.71 5.42 -8.32
CA LEU A 18 19.77 4.76 -7.01
C LEU A 18 19.99 5.77 -5.89
N THR A 19 20.87 6.75 -6.08
CA THR A 19 21.12 7.81 -5.10
C THR A 19 19.86 8.62 -4.83
N MET A 20 19.12 9.01 -5.87
CA MET A 20 17.86 9.75 -5.74
C MET A 20 16.78 8.95 -5.01
N ILE A 21 16.68 7.64 -5.26
CA ILE A 21 15.78 6.73 -4.55
C ILE A 21 16.14 6.66 -3.06
N MET A 22 17.42 6.46 -2.75
CA MET A 22 17.91 6.35 -1.36
C MET A 22 17.74 7.64 -0.57
N ASP A 23 17.95 8.78 -1.23
CA ASP A 23 17.71 10.10 -0.65
C ASP A 23 16.23 10.52 -0.67
N CYS A 24 15.38 9.76 -1.38
CA CYS A 24 13.97 10.07 -1.61
C CYS A 24 13.77 11.48 -2.17
N LYS A 25 14.63 11.88 -3.13
CA LYS A 25 14.59 13.20 -3.77
C LYS A 25 13.88 13.11 -5.11
N TYR A 26 12.75 13.79 -5.23
CA TYR A 26 11.98 13.91 -6.46
C TYR A 26 11.27 15.27 -6.49
N THR A 27 10.89 15.72 -7.68
CA THR A 27 10.16 16.98 -7.88
C THR A 27 8.79 16.72 -8.48
N ILE A 28 7.76 17.38 -7.96
CA ILE A 28 6.41 17.34 -8.53
C ILE A 28 6.14 18.65 -9.28
N PRO A 29 5.74 18.61 -10.56
CA PRO A 29 5.42 19.79 -11.34
C PRO A 29 4.33 20.69 -10.74
N GLU A 30 4.32 21.96 -11.12
CA GLU A 30 3.37 22.95 -10.60
C GLU A 30 1.91 22.64 -10.92
N HIS A 31 1.63 22.05 -12.09
CA HIS A 31 0.27 21.73 -12.54
C HIS A 31 -0.44 20.67 -11.68
N VAL A 32 0.30 19.91 -10.86
CA VAL A 32 -0.28 18.92 -9.96
C VAL A 32 -0.90 19.62 -8.75
N SER A 33 -2.15 19.29 -8.43
CA SER A 33 -2.89 19.91 -7.32
C SER A 33 -2.21 19.63 -5.98
N GLN A 34 -2.35 20.57 -5.03
CA GLN A 34 -1.74 20.42 -3.70
C GLN A 34 -2.18 19.15 -2.96
N PRO A 35 -3.48 18.76 -2.94
CA PRO A 35 -3.89 17.51 -2.30
C PRO A 35 -3.20 16.27 -2.89
N CYS A 36 -2.97 16.24 -4.22
CA CYS A 36 -2.24 15.15 -4.88
C CYS A 36 -0.76 15.14 -4.49
N LYS A 37 -0.13 16.32 -4.41
CA LYS A 37 1.27 16.47 -3.96
C LYS A 37 1.44 15.93 -2.55
N ASP A 38 0.53 16.29 -1.65
CA ASP A 38 0.55 15.87 -0.26
C ASP A 38 0.38 14.34 -0.14
N LEU A 39 -0.56 13.76 -0.89
CA LEU A 39 -0.76 12.30 -0.93
C LEU A 39 0.50 11.57 -1.41
N ILE A 40 1.13 12.02 -2.51
CA ILE A 40 2.38 11.44 -3.02
C ILE A 40 3.49 11.53 -1.96
N ALA A 41 3.62 12.68 -1.29
CA ALA A 41 4.63 12.90 -0.26
C ALA A 41 4.47 12.01 0.97
N ARG A 42 3.24 11.59 1.30
CA ARG A 42 3.01 10.64 2.41
C ARG A 42 3.25 9.18 2.03
N MET A 43 3.28 8.84 0.74
CA MET A 43 3.59 7.49 0.26
C MET A 43 5.08 7.31 -0.06
N LEU A 44 5.71 8.30 -0.71
CA LEU A 44 7.12 8.27 -1.08
C LEU A 44 7.98 8.84 0.05
N ILE A 45 8.14 8.04 1.10
CA ILE A 45 9.00 8.35 2.25
C ILE A 45 10.10 7.29 2.36
N ARG A 46 11.32 7.75 2.67
CA ARG A 46 12.51 6.89 2.87
C ARG A 46 12.29 5.83 3.94
N ASP A 47 11.76 6.25 5.08
CA ASP A 47 11.41 5.38 6.21
C ASP A 47 10.05 4.69 5.98
N PRO A 48 10.00 3.36 5.81
CA PRO A 48 8.75 2.65 5.57
C PRO A 48 7.73 2.80 6.71
N GLY A 49 8.19 2.91 7.97
CA GLY A 49 7.31 3.03 9.13
C GLY A 49 6.59 4.37 9.22
N LYS A 50 6.99 5.36 8.41
CA LYS A 50 6.37 6.69 8.32
C LYS A 50 5.44 6.85 7.12
N ARG A 51 5.36 5.84 6.23
CA ARG A 51 4.46 5.88 5.09
C ARG A 51 3.02 5.78 5.57
N SER A 52 2.10 6.48 4.90
CA SER A 52 0.67 6.36 5.19
C SER A 52 0.19 4.91 5.02
N THR A 53 -0.74 4.49 5.88
CA THR A 53 -1.40 3.19 5.73
C THR A 53 -2.39 3.23 4.56
N LEU A 54 -2.89 2.06 4.15
CA LEU A 54 -3.90 1.98 3.09
C LEU A 54 -5.21 2.67 3.50
N GLU A 55 -5.59 2.61 4.77
CA GLU A 55 -6.77 3.27 5.32
C GLU A 55 -6.64 4.80 5.23
N ASP A 56 -5.47 5.34 5.59
CA ASP A 56 -5.19 6.78 5.48
C ASP A 56 -5.17 7.26 4.03
N ILE A 57 -4.61 6.45 3.12
CA ILE A 57 -4.59 6.74 1.69
C ILE A 57 -6.02 6.74 1.14
N ALA A 58 -6.81 5.71 1.44
CA ALA A 58 -8.19 5.57 0.94
C ALA A 58 -9.11 6.71 1.41
N ARG A 59 -8.82 7.31 2.56
CA ARG A 59 -9.55 8.46 3.13
C ARG A 59 -8.95 9.82 2.75
N ASP A 60 -7.94 9.86 1.89
CA ASP A 60 -7.32 11.12 1.51
C ASP A 60 -8.30 12.01 0.70
N PRO A 61 -8.34 13.34 0.97
CA PRO A 61 -9.22 14.26 0.27
C PRO A 61 -9.05 14.30 -1.24
N TRP A 62 -7.89 13.90 -1.78
CA TRP A 62 -7.69 13.81 -3.23
C TRP A 62 -8.48 12.64 -3.86
N LEU A 63 -8.66 11.53 -3.14
CA LEU A 63 -9.44 10.38 -3.61
C LEU A 63 -10.93 10.53 -3.32
N MET A 64 -11.29 11.16 -2.20
CA MET A 64 -12.69 11.32 -1.78
C MET A 64 -13.49 12.37 -2.58
N GLN A 65 -12.94 12.94 -3.65
CA GLN A 65 -13.63 13.97 -4.46
C GLN A 65 -14.78 13.39 -5.31
N ASP A 66 -14.78 12.08 -5.56
CA ASP A 66 -15.84 11.40 -6.32
C ASP A 66 -16.89 10.77 -5.36
N PRO A 67 -18.15 11.28 -5.36
CA PRO A 67 -19.22 10.72 -4.55
C PRO A 67 -19.66 9.30 -4.97
N GLY A 68 -19.18 8.80 -6.11
CA GLY A 68 -19.40 7.43 -6.59
C GLY A 68 -18.47 6.38 -5.96
N TRP A 69 -17.52 6.77 -5.09
CA TRP A 69 -16.66 5.83 -4.39
C TRP A 69 -17.51 4.93 -3.48
N ARG A 70 -17.40 3.62 -3.71
CA ARG A 70 -18.16 2.60 -2.97
C ARG A 70 -17.88 2.71 -1.48
N THR A 71 -18.89 2.40 -0.66
CA THR A 71 -18.75 2.45 0.79
C THR A 71 -17.64 1.50 1.25
N GLU A 72 -16.94 1.86 2.33
CA GLU A 72 -15.85 1.06 2.92
C GLU A 72 -16.32 -0.39 3.23
N ALA A 73 -17.60 -0.56 3.53
CA ALA A 73 -18.25 -1.84 3.74
C ALA A 73 -18.36 -2.71 2.46
N GLU A 74 -18.42 -2.14 1.27
CA GLU A 74 -18.56 -2.88 0.01
C GLU A 74 -17.21 -3.34 -0.58
N VAL A 75 -16.12 -2.72 -0.17
CA VAL A 75 -14.79 -2.95 -0.77
C VAL A 75 -13.88 -3.79 0.13
N LEU A 76 -14.10 -3.77 1.45
CA LEU A 76 -13.26 -4.52 2.38
C LEU A 76 -13.59 -6.02 2.38
N PRO A 77 -12.57 -6.91 2.37
CA PRO A 77 -12.78 -8.35 2.42
C PRO A 77 -13.35 -8.78 3.77
N LEU A 78 -14.06 -9.91 3.81
CA LEU A 78 -14.68 -10.42 5.04
C LEU A 78 -13.68 -10.63 6.17
N VAL A 79 -12.44 -11.03 5.86
CA VAL A 79 -11.36 -11.21 6.85
C VAL A 79 -11.02 -9.93 7.63
N SER A 80 -11.25 -8.75 7.05
CA SER A 80 -11.05 -7.47 7.74
C SER A 80 -12.22 -7.09 8.65
N ARG A 81 -13.36 -7.79 8.55
CA ARG A 81 -14.63 -7.40 9.20
C ARG A 81 -15.21 -8.50 10.11
N GLN A 82 -14.75 -9.73 9.97
CA GLN A 82 -15.25 -10.89 10.68
C GLN A 82 -14.10 -11.69 11.29
N HIS A 83 -14.36 -12.31 12.43
CA HIS A 83 -13.41 -13.18 13.12
C HIS A 83 -13.75 -14.63 12.80
N LEU A 84 -12.73 -15.45 12.58
CA LEU A 84 -12.87 -16.89 12.46
C LEU A 84 -13.17 -17.51 13.82
N THR A 85 -13.92 -18.60 13.82
CA THR A 85 -14.03 -19.46 15.00
C THR A 85 -12.73 -20.23 15.22
N GLU A 86 -12.48 -20.70 16.44
CA GLU A 86 -11.31 -21.54 16.73
C GLU A 86 -11.33 -22.84 15.92
N GLU A 87 -12.52 -23.40 15.68
CA GLU A 87 -12.71 -24.60 14.86
C GLU A 87 -12.33 -24.35 13.40
N ASP A 88 -12.81 -23.26 12.80
CA ASP A 88 -12.48 -22.88 11.42
C ASP A 88 -10.99 -22.58 11.28
N HIS A 89 -10.40 -21.88 12.27
CA HIS A 89 -8.98 -21.56 12.28
C HIS A 89 -8.13 -22.85 12.32
N ALA A 90 -8.44 -23.80 13.21
CA ALA A 90 -7.76 -25.09 13.28
C ALA A 90 -7.93 -25.90 11.98
N HIS A 91 -9.13 -25.86 11.38
CA HIS A 91 -9.39 -26.53 10.11
C HIS A 91 -8.53 -25.97 8.96
N ILE A 92 -8.42 -24.63 8.87
CA ILE A 92 -7.60 -23.96 7.85
C ILE A 92 -6.14 -24.38 8.00
N ILE A 93 -5.57 -24.32 9.20
CA ILE A 93 -4.17 -24.70 9.42
C ILE A 93 -3.94 -26.17 9.05
N HIS A 94 -4.82 -27.08 9.47
CA HIS A 94 -4.71 -28.49 9.10
C HIS A 94 -4.69 -28.69 7.58
N ARG A 95 -5.53 -27.95 6.84
CA ARG A 95 -5.56 -27.99 5.37
C ARG A 95 -4.28 -27.43 4.75
N MET A 96 -3.67 -26.40 5.34
CA MET A 96 -2.40 -25.84 4.88
C MET A 96 -1.25 -26.84 5.05
N VAL A 97 -1.16 -27.50 6.21
CA VAL A 97 -0.15 -28.54 6.49
C VAL A 97 -0.35 -29.76 5.58
N SER A 98 -1.59 -30.25 5.49
CA SER A 98 -1.92 -31.40 4.62
C SER A 98 -1.69 -31.11 3.14
N GLY A 99 -1.79 -29.85 2.75
CA GLY A 99 -1.50 -29.35 1.40
C GLY A 99 -0.02 -29.11 1.13
N ASN A 100 0.88 -29.40 2.08
CA ASN A 100 2.31 -29.12 2.00
C ASN A 100 2.64 -27.63 1.73
N ILE A 101 1.88 -26.70 2.32
CA ILE A 101 2.18 -25.26 2.21
C ILE A 101 3.36 -24.89 3.11
N ALA A 102 3.31 -25.30 4.39
CA ALA A 102 4.34 -25.12 5.41
C ALA A 102 4.05 -26.06 6.60
N SER A 103 5.02 -26.21 7.52
CA SER A 103 4.81 -26.92 8.78
C SER A 103 3.88 -26.15 9.73
N MET A 104 3.32 -26.83 10.74
CA MET A 104 2.46 -26.19 11.74
C MET A 104 3.17 -25.06 12.48
N GLU A 105 4.46 -25.24 12.79
CA GLU A 105 5.27 -24.27 13.53
C GLU A 105 5.47 -22.99 12.70
N GLU A 106 5.86 -23.13 11.43
CA GLU A 106 6.04 -22.00 10.51
C GLU A 106 4.75 -21.22 10.20
N ILE A 107 3.57 -21.83 10.36
CA ILE A 107 2.28 -21.17 10.13
C ILE A 107 1.85 -20.32 11.34
N LEU A 108 2.30 -20.69 12.54
CA LEU A 108 1.92 -20.03 13.79
C LEU A 108 2.91 -18.96 14.26
N GLU A 109 4.13 -18.94 13.71
CA GLU A 109 5.13 -17.86 13.89
C GLU A 109 4.72 -16.55 13.18
#